data_AF-A0AAE9JGF0-F1
#
_entry.id   AF-A0AAE9JGF0-F1
#
_cell.length_a   1.000
_cell.length_b   1.000
_cell.length_c   1.000
_cell.angle_alpha   90.00
_cell.angle_beta   90.00
_cell.angle_gamma   90.00
#
_symmetry.space_group_name_H-M   'P 1'
#
loop_
_entity.id
_entity.type
_entity.pdbx_description
1 polymer ?
#
loop_
_entity_poly.entity_id
_entity_poly.type
_entity_poly.pdbx_seq_one_letter_code
_entity_poly.pdbx_strand_id
1 'polypeptide(L)'
;MNYQFLPDNESYYEFYKEQEELNGYYKTLCHFTPFFTIPIYAEAFYCIVYKCKQFSPKYVQLLTVHTFLHLFAEVYWTVLLLPCVNLPTIGVSAEGFLSVLKVSASWQIFFMCGLLQIGTATMIHLLIYRLKFAVPTHAANSQCVKFSADAANLFYYCTAILCTCALGFMDEDQLVAKNRILKKYLVPHPNLWDVRFVSTDKENPTFLYYLYITVGEITILIINIIAVPTISFHYLSANRTEKSDRLARAHRQTLQVLVFQLAIHCIFHLLPLICFTISAIFRIKNVFVLSVGAYIWALHGAACTLSLILANKPFRITVKEHLKYAEGFLSVLKVSASWQIFVMCGLLQISTATMIHLLIYRLKFAVPPDAANSQCVKFSADSANFLYYCTAIFCTCAFGLMDEDQLVAKNRILKV
;
A
#
# COMPACT_ATOMS: atom_id res chain seq x y z
N MET A 1 11.21 20.90 33.92
CA MET A 1 11.10 19.51 34.41
C MET A 1 11.89 18.62 33.48
N ASN A 2 12.87 17.88 34.00
CA ASN A 2 13.58 16.85 33.23
C ASN A 2 12.59 15.71 32.93
N TYR A 3 12.00 15.72 31.74
CA TYR A 3 11.16 14.61 31.28
C TYR A 3 12.08 13.48 30.80
N GLN A 4 12.68 12.77 31.74
CA GLN A 4 13.40 11.54 31.42
C GLN A 4 12.39 10.50 30.89
N PHE A 5 12.64 9.97 29.69
CA PHE A 5 11.76 8.97 29.07
C PHE A 5 11.77 7.64 29.84
N LEU A 6 12.94 7.28 30.37
CA LEU A 6 13.23 6.14 31.26
C LEU A 6 14.12 6.61 32.41
N PRO A 7 14.09 5.92 33.56
CA PRO A 7 14.69 6.40 34.82
C PRO A 7 16.22 6.37 34.84
N ASP A 8 16.85 5.47 34.07
CA ASP A 8 18.29 5.23 34.08
C ASP A 8 18.79 4.75 32.71
N ASN A 9 20.12 4.68 32.55
CA ASN A 9 20.78 4.28 31.32
C ASN A 9 20.50 2.82 30.95
N GLU A 10 20.47 1.91 31.92
CA GLU A 10 20.28 0.47 31.69
C GLU A 10 18.91 0.20 31.03
N SER A 11 17.87 0.85 31.55
CA SER A 11 16.53 0.82 30.98
C SER A 11 16.50 1.27 29.52
N TYR A 12 17.28 2.31 29.15
CA TYR A 12 17.36 2.75 27.74
C TYR A 12 18.01 1.69 26.86
N TYR A 13 19.10 1.06 27.30
CA TYR A 13 19.77 0.03 26.51
C TYR A 13 18.89 -1.20 26.30
N GLU A 14 18.18 -1.65 27.34
CA GLU A 14 17.19 -2.72 27.21
C GLU A 14 16.07 -2.35 26.23
N PHE A 15 15.53 -1.14 26.35
CA PHE A 15 14.50 -0.62 25.44
C PHE A 15 14.98 -0.59 23.98
N TYR A 16 16.20 -0.10 23.71
CA TYR A 16 16.73 -0.06 22.35
C TYR A 16 17.00 -1.45 21.79
N LYS A 17 17.43 -2.40 22.63
CA LYS A 17 17.60 -3.80 22.24
C LYS A 17 16.27 -4.45 21.87
N GLU A 18 15.23 -4.24 22.67
CA GLU A 18 13.88 -4.72 22.36
C GLU A 18 13.35 -4.10 21.06
N GLN A 19 13.55 -2.79 20.88
CA GLN A 19 13.15 -2.08 19.66
C GLN A 19 13.86 -2.64 18.42
N GLU A 20 15.16 -2.91 18.51
CA GLU A 20 15.94 -3.49 17.41
C GLU A 20 15.44 -4.89 17.05
N GLU A 21 15.11 -5.73 18.04
CA GLU A 21 14.55 -7.06 17.81
C GLU A 21 13.19 -6.99 17.11
N LEU A 22 12.27 -6.13 17.59
CA LEU A 22 10.95 -5.92 17.00
C LEU A 22 11.04 -5.37 15.57
N ASN A 23 11.93 -4.41 15.34
CA ASN A 23 12.23 -3.90 14.00
C ASN A 23 12.82 -5.01 13.11
N GLY A 24 13.63 -5.92 13.67
CA GLY A 24 14.12 -7.11 12.98
C GLY A 24 13.00 -8.02 12.47
N TYR A 25 12.01 -8.33 13.33
CA TYR A 25 10.84 -9.11 12.92
C TYR A 25 10.01 -8.39 11.85
N TYR A 26 9.75 -7.09 12.04
CA TYR A 26 9.04 -6.27 11.05
C TYR A 26 9.72 -6.31 9.68
N LYS A 27 11.05 -6.07 9.63
CA LYS A 27 11.82 -6.10 8.38
C LYS A 27 11.72 -7.44 7.69
N THR A 28 11.88 -8.52 8.45
CA THR A 28 11.76 -9.90 7.94
C THR A 28 10.38 -10.12 7.31
N LEU A 29 9.31 -9.75 8.00
CA LEU A 29 7.94 -9.88 7.48
C LEU A 29 7.72 -9.05 6.20
N CYS A 30 8.22 -7.82 6.15
CA CYS A 30 8.16 -6.98 4.95
C CYS A 30 8.90 -7.63 3.77
N HIS A 31 10.09 -8.20 3.97
CA HIS A 31 10.81 -8.88 2.89
C HIS A 31 10.07 -10.11 2.35
N PHE A 32 9.35 -10.84 3.21
CA PHE A 32 8.54 -11.98 2.76
C PHE A 32 7.20 -11.59 2.14
N THR A 33 6.69 -10.39 2.42
CA THR A 33 5.37 -9.94 1.97
C THR A 33 5.17 -10.02 0.45
N PRO A 34 6.10 -9.51 -0.40
CA PRO A 34 5.97 -9.57 -1.85
C PRO A 34 5.76 -10.98 -2.43
N PHE A 35 6.29 -12.03 -1.78
CA PHE A 35 6.09 -13.41 -2.25
C PHE A 35 4.61 -13.82 -2.22
N PHE A 36 3.84 -13.28 -1.29
CA PHE A 36 2.41 -13.57 -1.16
C PHE A 36 1.54 -12.58 -1.92
N THR A 37 1.97 -11.33 -2.02
CA THR A 37 1.14 -10.25 -2.55
C THR A 37 1.29 -10.02 -4.05
N ILE A 38 2.50 -10.14 -4.62
CA ILE A 38 2.71 -10.06 -6.08
C ILE A 38 1.77 -10.98 -6.86
N PRO A 39 1.58 -12.27 -6.47
CA PRO A 39 0.60 -13.15 -7.10
C PRO A 39 -0.83 -12.61 -7.06
N ILE A 40 -1.24 -11.98 -5.95
CA ILE A 40 -2.57 -11.37 -5.81
C ILE A 40 -2.71 -10.22 -6.82
N TYR A 41 -1.69 -9.37 -6.95
CA TYR A 41 -1.71 -8.30 -7.95
C TYR A 41 -1.71 -8.83 -9.39
N ALA A 42 -0.91 -9.85 -9.68
CA ALA A 42 -0.87 -10.47 -11.00
C ALA A 42 -2.24 -11.02 -11.42
N GLU A 43 -2.91 -11.74 -10.53
CA GLU A 43 -4.27 -12.25 -10.74
C GLU A 43 -5.29 -11.11 -10.91
N ALA A 44 -5.16 -10.05 -10.11
CA ALA A 44 -6.02 -8.87 -10.26
C ALA A 44 -5.84 -8.21 -11.63
N PHE A 45 -4.61 -7.99 -12.08
CA PHE A 45 -4.32 -7.42 -13.40
C PHE A 45 -4.88 -8.30 -14.51
N TYR A 46 -4.65 -9.61 -14.44
CA TYR A 46 -5.22 -10.55 -15.41
C TYR A 46 -6.74 -10.44 -15.48
N CYS A 47 -7.40 -10.43 -14.31
CA CYS A 47 -8.84 -10.29 -14.22
C CYS A 47 -9.34 -8.94 -14.77
N ILE A 48 -8.67 -7.84 -14.47
CA ILE A 48 -9.03 -6.50 -14.95
C ILE A 48 -8.91 -6.45 -16.49
N VAL A 49 -7.81 -6.92 -17.05
CA VAL A 49 -7.58 -6.85 -18.51
C VAL A 49 -8.56 -7.73 -19.28
N TYR A 50 -8.80 -8.96 -18.82
CA TYR A 50 -9.55 -9.94 -19.61
C TYR A 50 -11.02 -10.11 -19.22
N LYS A 51 -11.38 -9.89 -17.96
CA LYS A 51 -12.74 -10.12 -17.46
C LYS A 51 -13.55 -8.84 -17.30
N CYS A 52 -12.91 -7.66 -17.35
CA CYS A 52 -13.62 -6.37 -17.29
C CYS A 52 -14.06 -5.79 -18.65
N LYS A 53 -14.02 -6.55 -19.75
CA LYS A 53 -14.44 -6.08 -21.10
C LYS A 53 -15.88 -5.53 -21.15
N GLN A 54 -16.73 -5.95 -20.22
CA GLN A 54 -18.12 -5.49 -20.09
C GLN A 54 -18.27 -4.12 -19.40
N PHE A 55 -17.22 -3.61 -18.78
CA PHE A 55 -17.24 -2.30 -18.10
C PHE A 55 -16.75 -1.18 -19.03
N SER A 56 -17.07 0.05 -18.66
CA SER A 56 -16.56 1.25 -19.34
C SER A 56 -15.02 1.26 -19.38
N PRO A 57 -14.39 1.55 -20.53
CA PRO A 57 -12.94 1.65 -20.65
C PRO A 57 -12.31 2.60 -19.62
N LYS A 58 -12.99 3.71 -19.30
CA LYS A 58 -12.53 4.67 -18.27
C LYS A 58 -12.44 4.04 -16.88
N TYR A 59 -13.40 3.21 -16.52
CA TYR A 59 -13.40 2.49 -15.24
C TYR A 59 -12.28 1.47 -15.18
N VAL A 60 -12.10 0.70 -16.27
CA VAL A 60 -11.02 -0.30 -16.36
C VAL A 60 -9.65 0.37 -16.24
N GLN A 61 -9.45 1.49 -16.94
CA GLN A 61 -8.20 2.26 -16.85
C GLN A 61 -7.96 2.77 -15.42
N LEU A 62 -8.96 3.40 -14.80
CA LEU A 62 -8.84 3.90 -13.43
C LEU A 62 -8.53 2.77 -12.43
N LEU A 63 -9.20 1.64 -12.56
CA LEU A 63 -8.97 0.46 -11.72
C LEU A 63 -7.56 -0.11 -11.93
N THR A 64 -7.08 -0.14 -13.18
CA THR A 64 -5.72 -0.60 -13.51
C THR A 64 -4.68 0.31 -12.88
N VAL A 65 -4.82 1.63 -13.03
CA VAL A 65 -3.91 2.63 -12.42
C VAL A 65 -3.91 2.50 -10.90
N HIS A 66 -5.08 2.37 -10.28
CA HIS A 66 -5.21 2.20 -8.84
C HIS A 66 -4.51 0.93 -8.33
N THR A 67 -4.76 -0.23 -8.98
CA THR A 67 -4.09 -1.49 -8.64
C THR A 67 -2.57 -1.42 -8.85
N PHE A 68 -2.12 -0.71 -9.90
CA PHE A 68 -0.69 -0.48 -10.14
C PHE A 68 -0.04 0.38 -9.06
N LEU A 69 -0.67 1.49 -8.69
CA LEU A 69 -0.17 2.36 -7.62
C LEU A 69 -0.08 1.61 -6.28
N HIS A 70 -1.05 0.73 -5.97
CA HIS A 70 -0.98 -0.11 -4.78
C HIS A 70 0.18 -1.10 -4.82
N LEU A 71 0.37 -1.81 -5.93
CA LEU A 71 1.53 -2.70 -6.09
C LEU A 71 2.83 -1.92 -5.93
N PHE A 72 2.94 -0.77 -6.58
CA PHE A 72 4.15 0.03 -6.52
C PHE A 72 4.41 0.58 -5.12
N ALA A 73 3.38 1.12 -4.45
CA ALA A 73 3.48 1.59 -3.07
C ALA A 73 3.89 0.47 -2.10
N GLU A 74 3.38 -0.74 -2.30
CA GLU A 74 3.72 -1.87 -1.45
C GLU A 74 5.14 -2.36 -1.67
N VAL A 75 5.59 -2.52 -2.92
CA VAL A 75 6.99 -2.83 -3.24
C VAL A 75 7.91 -1.72 -2.73
N TYR A 76 7.50 -0.47 -2.89
CA TYR A 76 8.26 0.67 -2.40
C TYR A 76 8.40 0.62 -0.87
N TRP A 77 7.32 0.40 -0.13
CA TRP A 77 7.36 0.31 1.32
C TRP A 77 8.16 -0.90 1.82
N THR A 78 7.96 -2.08 1.24
CA THR A 78 8.50 -3.35 1.76
C THR A 78 9.91 -3.68 1.29
N VAL A 79 10.35 -3.14 0.16
CA VAL A 79 11.66 -3.45 -0.44
C VAL A 79 12.53 -2.20 -0.57
N LEU A 80 11.98 -1.10 -1.11
CA LEU A 80 12.77 0.07 -1.47
C LEU A 80 13.08 1.00 -0.28
N LEU A 81 12.06 1.36 0.50
CA LEU A 81 12.16 2.25 1.67
C LEU A 81 12.39 1.49 2.97
N LEU A 82 11.58 0.46 3.24
CA LEU A 82 11.53 -0.31 4.49
C LEU A 82 11.63 0.59 5.75
N PRO A 83 10.55 1.35 6.07
CA PRO A 83 10.60 2.33 7.15
C PRO A 83 10.48 1.64 8.51
N CYS A 84 11.44 1.86 9.40
CA CYS A 84 11.41 1.42 10.80
C CYS A 84 11.20 2.62 11.72
N VAL A 85 10.21 2.55 12.61
CA VAL A 85 9.93 3.61 13.57
C VAL A 85 10.85 3.46 14.77
N ASN A 86 11.55 4.53 15.13
CA ASN A 86 12.48 4.53 16.26
C ASN A 86 12.03 5.52 17.33
N LEU A 87 11.62 4.96 18.46
CA LEU A 87 11.36 5.68 19.71
C LEU A 87 12.67 5.85 20.49
N PRO A 88 12.73 6.78 21.47
CA PRO A 88 11.67 7.65 22.01
C PRO A 88 11.45 8.94 21.21
N THR A 89 12.25 9.16 20.19
CA THR A 89 12.15 10.28 19.25
C THR A 89 11.02 10.07 18.25
N ILE A 90 10.54 11.14 17.61
CA ILE A 90 9.71 10.99 16.41
C ILE A 90 10.68 10.79 15.26
N GLY A 91 11.06 9.55 14.99
CA GLY A 91 12.08 9.22 14.01
C GLY A 91 11.75 7.97 13.22
N VAL A 92 12.21 7.97 11.97
CA VAL A 92 12.08 6.86 11.04
C VAL A 92 13.45 6.57 10.44
N SER A 93 13.87 5.31 10.48
CA SER A 93 14.99 4.81 9.69
C SER A 93 14.48 4.27 8.36
N ALA A 94 15.11 4.67 7.26
CA ALA A 94 14.93 4.01 5.97
C ALA A 94 15.93 2.86 5.83
N GLU A 95 15.48 1.61 5.93
CA GLU A 95 16.35 0.42 5.92
C GLU A 95 16.28 -0.39 4.61
N GLY A 96 15.63 0.16 3.58
CA GLY A 96 15.40 -0.54 2.32
C GLY A 96 16.54 -0.40 1.32
N PHE A 97 16.33 -0.96 0.12
CA PHE A 97 17.31 -0.98 -0.96
C PHE A 97 17.77 0.43 -1.40
N LEU A 98 16.89 1.44 -1.34
CA LEU A 98 17.27 2.81 -1.71
C LEU A 98 18.29 3.42 -0.74
N SER A 99 18.29 2.98 0.52
CA SER A 99 19.29 3.40 1.50
C SER A 99 20.66 2.81 1.21
N VAL A 100 20.73 1.58 0.65
CA VAL A 100 21.98 1.00 0.13
C VAL A 100 22.54 1.84 -1.01
N LEU A 101 21.65 2.38 -1.87
CA LEU A 101 22.00 3.33 -2.92
C LEU A 101 22.27 4.75 -2.42
N LYS A 102 22.27 4.97 -1.10
CA LYS A 102 22.50 6.28 -0.45
C LYS A 102 21.49 7.36 -0.85
N VAL A 103 20.27 6.98 -1.21
CA VAL A 103 19.17 7.94 -1.40
C VAL A 103 18.78 8.50 -0.04
N SER A 104 18.64 9.83 0.06
CA SER A 104 18.26 10.50 1.31
C SER A 104 16.92 9.97 1.85
N ALA A 105 16.90 9.61 3.13
CA ALA A 105 15.72 9.08 3.80
C ALA A 105 14.53 10.07 3.79
N SER A 106 14.78 11.39 3.88
CA SER A 106 13.71 12.41 3.76
C SER A 106 13.01 12.32 2.40
N TRP A 107 13.77 12.18 1.32
CA TRP A 107 13.22 12.00 -0.03
C TRP A 107 12.47 10.68 -0.17
N GLN A 108 12.98 9.61 0.44
CA GLN A 108 12.31 8.33 0.37
C GLN A 108 10.93 8.36 1.06
N ILE A 109 10.84 9.01 2.24
CA ILE A 109 9.59 9.20 2.99
C ILE A 109 8.64 10.13 2.21
N PHE A 110 9.14 11.25 1.69
CA PHE A 110 8.35 12.17 0.87
C PHE A 110 7.67 11.46 -0.31
N PHE A 111 8.42 10.64 -1.05
CA PHE A 111 7.88 9.90 -2.17
C PHE A 111 6.82 8.87 -1.73
N MET A 112 7.07 8.16 -0.62
CA MET A 112 6.08 7.21 -0.09
C MET A 112 4.79 7.90 0.35
N CYS A 113 4.88 9.05 1.03
CA CYS A 113 3.71 9.86 1.37
C CYS A 113 2.92 10.24 0.13
N GLY A 114 3.60 10.68 -0.95
CA GLY A 114 2.96 10.96 -2.23
C GLY A 114 2.25 9.75 -2.83
N LEU A 115 2.87 8.57 -2.80
CA LEU A 115 2.24 7.33 -3.27
C LEU A 115 0.98 6.99 -2.47
N LEU A 116 1.02 7.12 -1.14
CA LEU A 116 -0.15 6.89 -0.28
C LEU A 116 -1.27 7.90 -0.56
N GLN A 117 -0.94 9.18 -0.69
CA GLN A 117 -1.93 10.24 -0.93
C GLN A 117 -2.60 10.09 -2.29
N ILE A 118 -1.84 9.84 -3.35
CA ILE A 118 -2.39 9.57 -4.70
C ILE A 118 -3.17 8.25 -4.69
N GLY A 119 -2.70 7.22 -3.98
CA GLY A 119 -3.42 5.96 -3.77
C GLY A 119 -4.81 6.18 -3.17
N THR A 120 -4.90 6.96 -2.10
CA THR A 120 -6.17 7.32 -1.45
C THR A 120 -7.06 8.16 -2.37
N ALA A 121 -6.51 9.12 -3.12
CA ALA A 121 -7.28 9.91 -4.09
C ALA A 121 -7.88 9.04 -5.21
N THR A 122 -7.12 8.07 -5.73
CA THR A 122 -7.64 7.13 -6.75
C THR A 122 -8.71 6.19 -6.20
N MET A 123 -8.63 5.79 -4.92
CA MET A 123 -9.68 5.03 -4.24
C MET A 123 -10.98 5.84 -4.16
N ILE A 124 -10.90 7.09 -3.70
CA ILE A 124 -12.08 7.98 -3.63
C ILE A 124 -12.66 8.22 -5.03
N HIS A 125 -11.81 8.36 -6.05
CA HIS A 125 -12.25 8.47 -7.44
C HIS A 125 -13.03 7.23 -7.89
N LEU A 126 -12.58 6.02 -7.54
CA LEU A 126 -13.34 4.78 -7.81
C LEU A 126 -14.68 4.74 -7.07
N LEU A 127 -14.74 5.18 -5.81
CA LEU A 127 -15.98 5.29 -5.05
C LEU A 127 -16.96 6.25 -5.71
N ILE A 128 -16.49 7.45 -6.09
CA ILE A 128 -17.30 8.45 -6.77
C ILE A 128 -17.77 7.96 -8.14
N TYR A 129 -16.91 7.27 -8.90
CA TYR A 129 -17.30 6.68 -10.18
C TYR A 129 -18.49 5.71 -9.99
N ARG A 130 -18.45 4.88 -8.95
CA ARG A 130 -19.54 3.96 -8.61
C ARG A 130 -20.79 4.68 -8.10
N LEU A 131 -20.65 5.76 -7.32
CA LEU A 131 -21.77 6.62 -6.91
C LEU A 131 -22.50 7.19 -8.14
N LYS A 132 -21.76 7.75 -9.10
CA LYS A 132 -22.37 8.32 -10.33
C LYS A 132 -23.15 7.30 -11.15
N PHE A 133 -22.75 6.03 -11.09
CA PHE A 133 -23.47 4.94 -11.74
C PHE A 133 -24.75 4.54 -10.97
N ALA A 134 -24.77 4.74 -9.65
CA ALA A 134 -25.96 4.49 -8.83
C ALA A 134 -27.03 5.59 -9.00
N VAL A 135 -26.62 6.85 -9.20
CA VAL A 135 -27.52 8.01 -9.33
C VAL A 135 -28.15 8.07 -10.73
N PRO A 136 -29.49 7.95 -10.88
CA PRO A 136 -30.16 8.07 -12.17
C PRO A 136 -29.99 9.46 -12.78
N THR A 137 -29.99 9.56 -14.12
CA THR A 137 -29.92 10.84 -14.85
C THR A 137 -31.15 11.72 -14.67
N HIS A 138 -32.30 11.13 -14.34
CA HIS A 138 -33.59 11.83 -14.24
C HIS A 138 -34.01 12.10 -12.79
N ALA A 139 -33.25 11.62 -11.80
CA ALA A 139 -33.57 11.86 -10.39
C ALA A 139 -33.39 13.34 -10.04
N ALA A 140 -34.26 13.86 -9.18
CA ALA A 140 -34.14 15.22 -8.64
C ALA A 140 -32.75 15.41 -8.02
N ASN A 141 -32.13 16.57 -8.28
CA ASN A 141 -30.77 16.95 -7.85
C ASN A 141 -29.63 16.08 -8.39
N SER A 142 -29.88 15.13 -9.31
CA SER A 142 -28.83 14.25 -9.86
C SER A 142 -27.67 15.00 -10.50
N GLN A 143 -27.95 16.11 -11.20
CA GLN A 143 -26.93 16.95 -11.82
C GLN A 143 -26.05 17.65 -10.77
N CYS A 144 -26.67 18.15 -9.69
CA CYS A 144 -25.95 18.75 -8.56
C CYS A 144 -25.07 17.71 -7.87
N VAL A 145 -25.59 16.50 -7.59
CA VAL A 145 -24.79 15.41 -7.00
C VAL A 145 -23.61 15.02 -7.88
N LYS A 146 -23.80 14.92 -9.20
CA LYS A 146 -22.73 14.58 -10.15
C LYS A 146 -21.66 15.68 -10.20
N PHE A 147 -22.07 16.93 -10.28
CA PHE A 147 -21.17 18.08 -10.26
C PHE A 147 -20.38 18.16 -8.95
N SER A 148 -21.05 18.03 -7.80
CA SER A 148 -20.41 18.00 -6.49
C SER A 148 -19.44 16.83 -6.35
N ALA A 149 -19.76 15.67 -6.92
CA ALA A 149 -18.85 14.53 -6.92
C ALA A 149 -17.62 14.76 -7.82
N ASP A 150 -17.77 15.46 -8.95
CA ASP A 150 -16.62 15.88 -9.76
C ASP A 150 -15.75 16.93 -9.06
N ALA A 151 -16.37 17.93 -8.44
CA ALA A 151 -15.66 18.93 -7.64
C ALA A 151 -14.93 18.29 -6.46
N ALA A 152 -15.56 17.33 -5.78
CA ALA A 152 -14.93 16.57 -4.69
C ALA A 152 -13.74 15.76 -5.20
N ASN A 153 -13.85 15.07 -6.34
CA ASN A 153 -12.72 14.37 -6.95
C ASN A 153 -11.53 15.32 -7.21
N LEU A 154 -11.78 16.46 -7.85
CA LEU A 154 -10.74 17.46 -8.10
C LEU A 154 -10.10 17.93 -6.80
N PHE A 155 -10.93 18.25 -5.81
CA PHE A 155 -10.49 18.64 -4.48
C PHE A 155 -9.56 17.59 -3.85
N TYR A 156 -9.86 16.29 -3.96
CA TYR A 156 -8.99 15.24 -3.41
C TYR A 156 -7.64 15.15 -4.10
N TYR A 157 -7.57 15.28 -5.43
CA TYR A 157 -6.28 15.31 -6.11
C TYR A 157 -5.47 16.56 -5.73
N CYS A 158 -6.12 17.73 -5.63
CA CYS A 158 -5.48 18.95 -5.17
C CYS A 158 -4.94 18.79 -3.74
N THR A 159 -5.75 18.27 -2.82
CA THR A 159 -5.35 18.01 -1.43
C THR A 159 -4.19 17.01 -1.37
N ALA A 160 -4.26 15.88 -2.09
CA ALA A 160 -3.19 14.90 -2.15
C ALA A 160 -1.85 15.52 -2.60
N ILE A 161 -1.87 16.37 -3.63
CA ILE A 161 -0.68 17.07 -4.13
C ILE A 161 -0.20 18.11 -3.11
N LEU A 162 -1.08 18.99 -2.65
CA LEU A 162 -0.72 20.08 -1.75
C LEU A 162 -0.20 19.58 -0.40
N CYS A 163 -0.81 18.54 0.18
CA CYS A 163 -0.36 17.96 1.44
C CYS A 163 0.99 17.22 1.28
N THR A 164 1.21 16.54 0.15
CA THR A 164 2.51 15.95 -0.16
C THR A 164 3.57 17.04 -0.32
N CYS A 165 3.27 18.12 -1.05
CA CYS A 165 4.19 19.24 -1.20
C CYS A 165 4.46 19.94 0.13
N ALA A 166 3.43 20.13 0.97
CA ALA A 166 3.57 20.70 2.31
C ALA A 166 4.58 19.88 3.13
N LEU A 167 4.45 18.55 3.13
CA LEU A 167 5.43 17.64 3.75
C LEU A 167 6.86 17.88 3.26
N GLY A 168 7.06 18.10 1.96
CA GLY A 168 8.38 18.39 1.39
C GLY A 168 8.95 19.76 1.82
N PHE A 169 8.10 20.78 1.95
CA PHE A 169 8.52 22.11 2.44
C PHE A 169 8.73 22.16 3.96
N MET A 170 8.31 21.10 4.64
CA MET A 170 8.39 20.96 6.09
C MET A 170 9.59 20.11 6.51
N ASP A 171 10.49 19.79 5.56
CA ASP A 171 11.77 19.12 5.84
C ASP A 171 12.59 19.98 6.79
N GLU A 172 12.89 19.41 7.93
CA GLU A 172 13.68 20.06 8.96
C GLU A 172 15.15 19.73 8.78
N ASP A 173 16.02 20.73 9.00
CA ASP A 173 17.47 20.50 9.07
C ASP A 173 17.77 19.42 10.13
N GLN A 174 18.21 18.27 9.63
CA GLN A 174 18.45 17.08 10.44
C GLN A 174 19.58 17.29 11.44
N LEU A 175 20.55 18.17 11.17
CA LEU A 175 21.59 18.50 12.14
C LEU A 175 20.99 19.25 13.34
N VAL A 176 20.09 20.19 13.08
CA VAL A 176 19.40 20.95 14.13
C VAL A 176 18.48 20.03 14.93
N ALA A 177 17.69 19.19 14.25
CA ALA A 177 16.79 18.23 14.90
C ALA A 177 17.54 17.24 15.80
N LYS A 178 18.60 16.61 15.30
CA LYS A 178 19.40 15.62 16.04
C LYS A 178 20.11 16.25 17.24
N ASN A 179 20.60 17.48 17.12
CA ASN A 179 21.18 18.22 18.25
C ASN A 179 20.15 18.56 19.34
N ARG A 180 18.89 18.85 18.99
CA ARG A 180 17.84 19.04 20.00
C ARG A 180 17.51 17.73 20.73
N ILE A 181 17.43 16.63 19.99
CA ILE A 181 17.21 15.29 20.55
C ILE A 181 18.31 14.93 21.54
N LEU A 182 19.57 15.18 21.19
CA LEU A 182 20.72 14.93 22.07
C LEU A 182 20.61 15.66 23.41
N LYS A 183 20.04 16.87 23.43
CA LYS A 183 19.83 17.65 24.66
C LYS A 183 18.62 17.18 25.48
N LYS A 184 17.69 16.46 24.86
CA LYS A 184 16.38 16.11 25.43
C LYS A 184 16.37 14.75 26.10
N TYR A 185 17.08 13.78 25.55
CA TYR A 185 17.11 12.40 26.05
C TYR A 185 18.43 12.11 26.73
N LEU A 186 18.37 11.40 27.87
CA LEU A 186 19.55 10.99 28.64
C LEU A 186 20.47 10.10 27.80
N VAL A 187 19.87 9.14 27.09
CA VAL A 187 20.54 8.28 26.12
C VAL A 187 19.79 8.41 24.79
N PRO A 188 20.32 9.11 23.78
CA PRO A 188 19.70 9.19 22.46
C PRO A 188 19.71 7.82 21.76
N HIS A 189 18.88 7.67 20.74
CA HIS A 189 18.86 6.46 19.93
C HIS A 189 20.26 6.16 19.36
N PRO A 190 20.75 4.89 19.37
CA PRO A 190 22.11 4.56 18.92
C PRO A 190 22.39 5.02 17.49
N ASN A 191 21.38 4.93 16.61
CA ASN A 191 21.48 5.33 15.20
C ASN A 191 21.18 6.82 14.95
N LEU A 192 21.20 7.68 15.98
CA LEU A 192 20.86 9.11 15.82
C LEU A 192 21.63 9.77 14.68
N TRP A 193 22.92 9.46 14.55
CA TRP A 193 23.81 10.07 13.56
C TRP A 193 23.86 9.33 12.22
N ASP A 194 23.09 8.25 12.08
CA ASP A 194 22.97 7.55 10.80
C ASP A 194 22.28 8.45 9.77
N VAL A 195 22.80 8.45 8.54
CA VAL A 195 22.22 9.20 7.40
C VAL A 195 20.87 8.65 6.97
N ARG A 196 20.59 7.38 7.28
CA ARG A 196 19.30 6.70 7.05
C ARG A 196 18.24 7.10 8.05
N PHE A 197 18.64 7.69 9.18
CA PHE A 197 17.76 8.06 10.26
C PHE A 197 17.35 9.53 10.14
N VAL A 198 16.05 9.74 9.93
CA VAL A 198 15.42 11.06 9.90
C VAL A 198 14.58 11.20 11.15
N SER A 199 14.69 12.35 11.80
CA SER A 199 13.92 12.63 13.00
C SER A 199 13.46 14.08 13.07
N THR A 200 12.41 14.28 13.85
CA THR A 200 11.84 15.57 14.16
C THR A 200 11.47 15.62 15.64
N ASP A 201 11.24 16.81 16.16
CA ASP A 201 10.75 17.00 17.52
C ASP A 201 9.29 17.47 17.48
N LYS A 202 8.47 16.99 18.40
CA LYS A 202 7.12 17.50 18.62
C LYS A 202 7.09 19.01 18.89
N GLU A 203 8.14 19.55 19.49
CA GLU A 203 8.28 20.98 19.78
C GLU A 203 8.59 21.82 18.53
N ASN A 204 8.92 21.19 17.41
CA ASN A 204 9.05 21.89 16.14
C ASN A 204 7.66 22.39 15.68
N PRO A 205 7.46 23.72 15.51
CA PRO A 205 6.18 24.26 15.04
C PRO A 205 5.76 23.68 13.68
N THR A 206 6.73 23.41 12.82
CA THR A 206 6.51 22.76 11.52
C THR A 206 5.87 21.38 11.73
N PHE A 207 6.41 20.55 12.61
CA PHE A 207 5.82 19.23 12.87
C PHE A 207 4.40 19.31 13.46
N LEU A 208 4.09 20.33 14.27
CA LEU A 208 2.73 20.55 14.76
C LEU A 208 1.75 20.89 13.64
N TYR A 209 2.14 21.74 12.68
CA TYR A 209 1.32 22.01 11.50
C TYR A 209 1.04 20.74 10.71
N TYR A 210 2.02 19.85 10.58
CA TYR A 210 1.85 18.58 9.89
C TYR A 210 0.79 17.72 10.60
N LEU A 211 0.86 17.61 11.92
CA LEU A 211 -0.15 16.89 12.70
C LEU A 211 -1.56 17.47 12.52
N TYR A 212 -1.72 18.79 12.50
CA TYR A 212 -3.02 19.42 12.26
C TYR A 212 -3.58 19.10 10.87
N ILE A 213 -2.73 19.13 9.84
CA ILE A 213 -3.10 18.74 8.48
C ILE A 213 -3.54 17.27 8.47
N THR A 214 -2.75 16.37 9.04
CA THR A 214 -3.08 14.92 9.11
C THR A 214 -4.40 14.66 9.85
N VAL A 215 -4.66 15.34 10.97
CA VAL A 215 -5.95 15.23 11.68
C VAL A 215 -7.12 15.73 10.82
N GLY A 216 -6.92 16.83 10.08
CA GLY A 216 -7.89 17.34 9.11
C GLY A 216 -8.18 16.32 8.01
N GLU A 217 -7.14 15.72 7.43
CA GLU A 217 -7.25 14.67 6.40
C GLU A 217 -8.01 13.44 6.90
N ILE A 218 -7.67 12.94 8.09
CA ILE A 218 -8.38 11.81 8.73
C ILE A 218 -9.87 12.15 8.88
N THR A 219 -10.17 13.36 9.34
CA THR A 219 -11.57 13.81 9.54
C THR A 219 -12.33 13.85 8.22
N ILE A 220 -11.74 14.44 7.17
CA ILE A 220 -12.32 14.49 5.83
C ILE A 220 -12.51 13.07 5.29
N LEU A 221 -11.52 12.19 5.43
CA LEU A 221 -11.60 10.80 4.97
C LEU A 221 -12.75 10.05 5.64
N ILE A 222 -12.90 10.17 6.96
CA ILE A 222 -14.02 9.56 7.72
C ILE A 222 -15.37 10.06 7.20
N ILE A 223 -15.53 11.38 7.01
CA ILE A 223 -16.76 11.96 6.48
C ILE A 223 -17.10 11.35 5.12
N ASN A 224 -16.12 11.14 4.24
CA ASN A 224 -16.35 10.59 2.89
C ASN A 224 -16.68 9.10 2.90
N ILE A 225 -15.97 8.34 3.72
CA ILE A 225 -16.23 6.92 3.96
C ILE A 225 -17.68 6.72 4.41
N ILE A 226 -18.27 7.66 5.15
CA ILE A 226 -19.68 7.59 5.56
C ILE A 226 -20.61 8.16 4.49
N ALA A 227 -20.33 9.36 3.96
CA ALA A 227 -21.23 10.10 3.09
C ALA A 227 -21.44 9.41 1.73
N VAL A 228 -20.36 8.98 1.06
CA VAL A 228 -20.45 8.43 -0.30
C VAL A 228 -21.29 7.14 -0.36
N PRO A 229 -21.08 6.14 0.52
CA PRO A 229 -21.96 4.97 0.56
C PRO A 229 -23.39 5.32 0.97
N THR A 230 -23.58 6.20 1.97
CA THR A 230 -24.93 6.58 2.44
C THR A 230 -25.77 7.20 1.32
N ILE A 231 -25.19 8.15 0.58
CA ILE A 231 -25.84 8.78 -0.58
C ILE A 231 -26.11 7.73 -1.67
N SER A 232 -25.15 6.83 -1.92
CA SER A 232 -25.30 5.74 -2.90
C SER A 232 -26.46 4.81 -2.53
N PHE A 233 -26.58 4.41 -1.26
CA PHE A 233 -27.67 3.58 -0.76
C PHE A 233 -29.02 4.28 -0.85
N HIS A 234 -29.08 5.56 -0.49
CA HIS A 234 -30.31 6.35 -0.55
C HIS A 234 -30.87 6.44 -1.97
N TYR A 235 -30.04 6.80 -2.96
CA TYR A 235 -30.50 6.85 -4.36
C TYR A 235 -30.86 5.48 -4.92
N LEU A 236 -30.19 4.41 -4.44
CA LEU A 236 -30.52 3.05 -4.88
C LEU A 236 -31.84 2.54 -4.29
N SER A 237 -32.16 2.89 -3.04
CA SER A 237 -33.40 2.46 -2.38
C SER A 237 -34.60 3.27 -2.87
N ALA A 238 -34.44 4.57 -3.09
CA ALA A 238 -35.52 5.46 -3.53
C ALA A 238 -35.99 5.18 -4.96
N ASN A 239 -35.09 4.80 -5.87
CA ASN A 239 -35.41 4.59 -7.29
C ASN A 239 -35.70 3.11 -7.64
N ARG A 240 -36.19 2.33 -6.67
CA ARG A 240 -36.49 0.89 -6.82
C ARG A 240 -37.58 0.61 -7.87
N THR A 241 -38.46 1.57 -8.13
CA THR A 241 -39.64 1.45 -8.99
C THR A 241 -39.34 1.68 -10.48
N GLU A 242 -38.24 2.33 -10.84
CA GLU A 242 -37.93 2.69 -12.24
C GLU A 242 -37.02 1.68 -12.97
N LYS A 243 -36.30 0.83 -12.24
CA LYS A 243 -35.34 -0.13 -12.81
C LYS A 243 -35.87 -1.56 -12.76
N SER A 244 -35.58 -2.36 -13.78
CA SER A 244 -35.92 -3.79 -13.76
C SER A 244 -35.33 -4.48 -12.53
N ASP A 245 -36.06 -5.43 -11.93
CA ASP A 245 -35.63 -6.16 -10.73
C ASP A 245 -34.23 -6.77 -10.85
N ARG A 246 -33.85 -7.15 -12.07
CA ARG A 246 -32.50 -7.67 -12.39
C ARG A 246 -31.42 -6.61 -12.19
N LEU A 247 -31.66 -5.37 -12.65
CA LEU A 247 -30.72 -4.26 -12.51
C LEU A 247 -30.63 -3.78 -11.06
N ALA A 248 -31.76 -3.70 -10.35
CA ALA A 248 -31.80 -3.35 -8.92
C ALA A 248 -30.99 -4.34 -8.06
N ARG A 249 -31.13 -5.64 -8.32
CA ARG A 249 -30.32 -6.69 -7.65
C ARG A 249 -28.82 -6.57 -7.96
N ALA A 250 -28.46 -6.31 -9.22
CA ALA A 250 -27.06 -6.14 -9.62
C ALA A 250 -26.39 -4.93 -8.93
N HIS A 251 -27.12 -3.81 -8.82
CA HIS A 251 -26.60 -2.65 -8.10
C HIS A 251 -26.46 -2.88 -6.60
N ARG A 252 -27.41 -3.57 -5.95
CA ARG A 252 -27.31 -3.90 -4.52
C ARG A 252 -26.09 -4.78 -4.22
N GLN A 253 -25.82 -5.75 -5.09
CA GLN A 253 -24.61 -6.57 -4.99
C GLN A 253 -23.35 -5.73 -5.14
N THR A 254 -23.31 -4.82 -6.12
CA THR A 254 -22.17 -3.91 -6.34
C THR A 254 -21.92 -3.00 -5.12
N LEU A 255 -22.98 -2.59 -4.43
CA LEU A 255 -22.90 -1.75 -3.25
C LEU A 255 -22.48 -2.52 -1.99
N GLN A 256 -22.91 -3.78 -1.84
CA GLN A 256 -22.37 -4.68 -0.79
C GLN A 256 -20.87 -4.91 -0.97
N VAL A 257 -20.42 -5.10 -2.22
CA VAL A 257 -19.00 -5.16 -2.56
C VAL A 257 -18.29 -3.87 -2.12
N LEU A 258 -18.89 -2.70 -2.35
CA LEU A 258 -18.34 -1.41 -1.93
C LEU A 258 -18.11 -1.34 -0.42
N VAL A 259 -19.11 -1.70 0.38
CA VAL A 259 -19.03 -1.67 1.86
C VAL A 259 -17.94 -2.61 2.34
N PHE A 260 -17.82 -3.79 1.74
CA PHE A 260 -16.76 -4.74 2.08
C PHE A 260 -15.37 -4.18 1.80
N GLN A 261 -15.15 -3.62 0.59
CA GLN A 261 -13.85 -3.01 0.23
C GLN A 261 -13.51 -1.82 1.14
N LEU A 262 -14.52 -1.03 1.51
CA LEU A 262 -14.37 0.10 2.40
C LEU A 262 -13.97 -0.32 3.83
N ALA A 263 -14.58 -1.38 4.35
CA ALA A 263 -14.22 -1.93 5.66
C ALA A 263 -12.74 -2.37 5.69
N ILE A 264 -12.26 -3.03 4.63
CA ILE A 264 -10.85 -3.39 4.48
C ILE A 264 -9.97 -2.14 4.46
N HIS A 265 -10.36 -1.09 3.72
CA HIS A 265 -9.62 0.17 3.71
C HIS A 265 -9.56 0.83 5.11
N CYS A 266 -10.66 0.80 5.88
CA CYS A 266 -10.67 1.32 7.25
C CYS A 266 -9.68 0.56 8.17
N ILE A 267 -9.64 -0.77 8.08
CA ILE A 267 -8.79 -1.60 8.94
C ILE A 267 -7.32 -1.48 8.57
N PHE A 268 -7.01 -1.51 7.27
CA PHE A 268 -5.61 -1.59 6.82
C PHE A 268 -4.97 -0.23 6.55
N HIS A 269 -5.75 0.84 6.39
CA HIS A 269 -5.21 2.18 6.09
C HIS A 269 -5.58 3.19 7.19
N LEU A 270 -6.87 3.38 7.47
CA LEU A 270 -7.32 4.40 8.42
C LEU A 270 -6.89 4.09 9.86
N LEU A 271 -7.00 2.84 10.31
CA LEU A 271 -6.63 2.45 11.67
C LEU A 271 -5.13 2.67 11.95
N PRO A 272 -4.17 2.17 11.13
CA PRO A 272 -2.76 2.51 11.30
C PRO A 272 -2.50 4.02 11.33
N LEU A 273 -3.11 4.77 10.42
CA LEU A 273 -2.93 6.23 10.35
C LEU A 273 -3.40 6.92 11.64
N ILE A 274 -4.54 6.51 12.20
CA ILE A 274 -5.02 6.99 13.51
C ILE A 274 -4.05 6.59 14.63
N CYS A 275 -3.58 5.33 14.66
CA CYS A 275 -2.63 4.85 15.66
C CYS A 275 -1.32 5.66 15.64
N PHE A 276 -0.75 5.93 14.46
CA PHE A 276 0.45 6.75 14.32
C PHE A 276 0.21 8.19 14.76
N THR A 277 -0.92 8.78 14.38
CA THR A 277 -1.28 10.17 14.75
C THR A 277 -1.47 10.31 16.26
N ILE A 278 -2.23 9.39 16.88
CA ILE A 278 -2.41 9.34 18.34
C ILE A 278 -1.07 9.12 19.04
N SER A 279 -0.23 8.22 18.52
CA SER A 279 1.10 7.98 19.08
C SER A 279 1.97 9.24 19.08
N ALA A 280 1.98 9.98 17.96
CA ALA A 280 2.70 11.25 17.86
C ALA A 280 2.15 12.33 18.81
N ILE A 281 0.83 12.40 18.98
CA ILE A 281 0.17 13.37 19.88
C ILE A 281 0.42 13.02 21.35
N PHE A 282 0.13 11.79 21.77
CA PHE A 282 0.16 11.37 23.17
C PHE A 282 1.50 10.79 23.62
N ARG A 283 2.49 10.72 22.73
CA ARG A 283 3.81 10.12 22.98
C ARG A 283 3.68 8.66 23.43
N ILE A 284 2.85 7.88 22.74
CA ILE A 284 2.72 6.45 23.04
C ILE A 284 4.05 5.77 22.74
N LYS A 285 4.59 5.08 23.75
CA LYS A 285 5.97 4.58 23.76
C LYS A 285 6.09 3.09 23.40
N ASN A 286 5.08 2.55 22.73
CA ASN A 286 4.98 1.11 22.47
C ASN A 286 5.43 0.79 21.03
N VAL A 287 6.68 0.35 20.89
CA VAL A 287 7.28 -0.02 19.60
C VAL A 287 6.52 -1.15 18.91
N PHE A 288 6.03 -2.13 19.68
CA PHE A 288 5.27 -3.25 19.14
C PHE A 288 4.00 -2.78 18.42
N VAL A 289 3.21 -1.91 19.03
CA VAL A 289 1.99 -1.35 18.42
C VAL A 289 2.31 -0.58 17.14
N LEU A 290 3.40 0.19 17.13
CA LEU A 290 3.81 0.96 15.95
C LEU A 290 4.35 0.07 14.82
N SER A 291 5.11 -0.96 15.16
CA SER A 291 5.66 -1.91 14.18
C SER A 291 4.57 -2.76 13.55
N VAL A 292 3.63 -3.26 14.35
CA VAL A 292 2.44 -3.98 13.87
C VAL A 292 1.56 -3.06 13.04
N GLY A 293 1.34 -1.82 13.47
CA GLY A 293 0.61 -0.81 12.72
C GLY A 293 1.25 -0.52 11.36
N ALA A 294 2.58 -0.34 11.31
CA ALA A 294 3.33 -0.14 10.06
C ALA A 294 3.17 -1.33 9.12
N TYR A 295 3.23 -2.55 9.65
CA TYR A 295 3.09 -3.77 8.85
C TYR A 295 1.67 -3.92 8.28
N ILE A 296 0.64 -3.69 9.10
CA ILE A 296 -0.76 -3.68 8.64
C ILE A 296 -0.94 -2.62 7.53
N TRP A 297 -0.31 -1.45 7.69
CA TRP A 297 -0.36 -0.40 6.68
C TRP A 297 0.35 -0.80 5.38
N ALA A 298 1.50 -1.47 5.47
CA ALA A 298 2.20 -2.01 4.32
C ALA A 298 1.32 -2.97 3.50
N LEU A 299 0.51 -3.80 4.19
CA LEU A 299 -0.39 -4.78 3.55
C LEU A 299 -1.68 -4.19 2.95
N HIS A 300 -1.94 -2.89 3.11
CA HIS A 300 -3.22 -2.30 2.71
C HIS A 300 -3.52 -2.47 1.21
N GLY A 301 -2.51 -2.35 0.35
CA GLY A 301 -2.64 -2.46 -1.09
C GLY A 301 -3.10 -3.85 -1.50
N ALA A 302 -2.43 -4.89 -0.98
CA ALA A 302 -2.76 -6.29 -1.23
C ALA A 302 -4.12 -6.65 -0.65
N ALA A 303 -4.43 -6.20 0.58
CA ALA A 303 -5.73 -6.45 1.19
C ALA A 303 -6.88 -5.83 0.36
N CYS A 304 -6.71 -4.60 -0.12
CA CYS A 304 -7.68 -3.95 -1.01
C CYS A 304 -7.83 -4.70 -2.34
N THR A 305 -6.72 -5.15 -2.93
CA THR A 305 -6.71 -5.88 -4.20
C THR A 305 -7.33 -7.28 -4.07
N LEU A 306 -7.01 -8.00 -2.99
CA LEU A 306 -7.63 -9.28 -2.68
C LEU A 306 -9.13 -9.10 -2.44
N SER A 307 -9.53 -8.05 -1.73
CA SER A 307 -10.96 -7.74 -1.53
C SER A 307 -11.67 -7.49 -2.86
N LEU A 308 -11.02 -6.86 -3.84
CA LEU A 308 -11.55 -6.70 -5.20
C LEU A 308 -11.78 -8.04 -5.88
N ILE A 309 -10.80 -8.95 -5.84
CA ILE A 309 -10.94 -10.31 -6.39
C ILE A 309 -12.09 -11.06 -5.71
N LEU A 310 -12.10 -11.07 -4.38
CA LEU A 310 -13.07 -11.78 -3.57
C LEU A 310 -14.47 -11.18 -3.69
N ALA A 311 -14.61 -9.90 -3.96
CA ALA A 311 -15.93 -9.27 -4.06
C ALA A 311 -16.54 -9.41 -5.46
N ASN A 312 -15.71 -9.56 -6.51
CA ASN A 312 -16.16 -9.69 -7.89
C ASN A 312 -16.33 -11.16 -8.30
N LYS A 313 -17.59 -11.60 -8.51
CA LYS A 313 -17.92 -12.96 -8.97
C LYS A 313 -17.09 -13.45 -10.18
N PRO A 314 -16.94 -12.70 -11.29
CA PRO A 314 -16.14 -13.17 -12.42
C PRO A 314 -14.65 -13.35 -12.08
N PHE A 315 -14.12 -12.56 -11.15
CA PHE A 315 -12.73 -12.65 -10.71
C PHE A 315 -12.55 -13.91 -9.85
N ARG A 316 -13.44 -14.11 -8.86
CA ARG A 316 -13.45 -15.33 -8.02
C ARG A 316 -13.47 -16.62 -8.82
N ILE A 317 -14.30 -16.71 -9.86
CA ILE A 317 -14.41 -17.92 -10.69
C ILE A 317 -13.08 -18.18 -11.41
N THR A 318 -12.51 -17.13 -12.02
CA THR A 318 -11.24 -17.22 -12.75
C THR A 318 -10.10 -17.65 -11.84
N VAL A 319 -9.94 -17.02 -10.68
CA VAL A 319 -8.89 -17.37 -9.71
C VAL A 319 -9.08 -18.79 -9.19
N LYS A 320 -10.32 -19.24 -8.95
CA LYS A 320 -10.59 -20.63 -8.54
C LYS A 320 -10.19 -21.64 -9.62
N GLU A 321 -10.36 -21.31 -10.89
CA GLU A 321 -9.92 -22.17 -12.01
C GLU A 321 -8.40 -22.23 -12.09
N HIS A 322 -7.71 -21.09 -11.97
CA HIS A 322 -6.24 -21.05 -11.95
C HIS A 322 -5.65 -21.82 -10.76
N LEU A 323 -6.24 -21.68 -9.55
CA LEU A 323 -5.79 -22.40 -8.37
C LEU A 323 -5.93 -23.92 -8.53
N LYS A 324 -7.06 -24.40 -9.06
CA LYS A 324 -7.24 -25.84 -9.36
C LYS A 324 -6.20 -26.36 -10.35
N TYR A 325 -5.85 -25.56 -11.35
CA TYR A 325 -4.82 -25.93 -12.32
C TYR A 325 -3.44 -26.02 -11.66
N ALA A 326 -3.11 -25.06 -10.79
CA ALA A 326 -1.86 -25.07 -10.02
C ALA A 326 -1.78 -26.28 -9.06
N GLU A 327 -2.85 -26.58 -8.34
CA GLU A 327 -2.95 -27.78 -7.48
C GLU A 327 -2.78 -29.07 -8.28
N GLY A 328 -3.44 -29.17 -9.44
CA GLY A 328 -3.28 -30.30 -10.36
C GLY A 328 -1.83 -30.45 -10.82
N PHE A 329 -1.17 -29.36 -11.20
CA PHE A 329 0.23 -29.35 -11.61
C PHE A 329 1.19 -29.78 -10.48
N LEU A 330 0.97 -29.29 -9.26
CA LEU A 330 1.77 -29.64 -8.08
C LEU A 330 1.61 -31.11 -7.69
N SER A 331 0.39 -31.66 -7.81
CA SER A 331 0.12 -33.07 -7.54
C SER A 331 0.88 -34.01 -8.49
N VAL A 332 1.13 -33.56 -9.73
CA VAL A 332 1.94 -34.29 -10.73
C VAL A 332 3.43 -34.25 -10.40
N LEU A 333 3.93 -33.17 -9.79
CA LEU A 333 5.35 -33.01 -9.48
C LEU A 333 5.83 -33.78 -8.24
N LYS A 334 4.95 -34.48 -7.50
CA LYS A 334 5.28 -35.27 -6.28
C LYS A 334 6.20 -34.55 -5.28
N VAL A 335 6.07 -33.23 -5.18
CA VAL A 335 6.87 -32.41 -4.25
C VAL A 335 6.40 -32.69 -2.82
N SER A 336 7.32 -32.87 -1.87
CA SER A 336 6.96 -33.07 -0.46
C SER A 336 6.24 -31.84 0.11
N ALA A 337 5.35 -32.01 1.09
CA ALA A 337 4.51 -30.92 1.62
C ALA A 337 5.28 -29.68 2.10
N SER A 338 6.51 -29.85 2.58
CA SER A 338 7.42 -28.75 2.98
C SER A 338 8.04 -28.01 1.79
N TRP A 339 8.32 -28.72 0.70
CA TRP A 339 8.74 -28.10 -0.56
C TRP A 339 7.57 -27.56 -1.38
N GLN A 340 6.34 -28.03 -1.17
CA GLN A 340 5.16 -27.55 -1.89
C GLN A 340 4.92 -26.06 -1.65
N ILE A 341 5.22 -25.50 -0.47
CA ILE A 341 5.08 -24.06 -0.20
C ILE A 341 6.17 -23.26 -0.91
N PHE A 342 7.42 -23.73 -0.87
CA PHE A 342 8.55 -23.08 -1.54
C PHE A 342 8.45 -23.16 -3.07
N VAL A 343 8.02 -24.32 -3.57
CA VAL A 343 7.69 -24.56 -4.97
C VAL A 343 6.39 -23.87 -5.36
N MET A 344 5.43 -23.63 -4.44
CA MET A 344 4.27 -22.78 -4.73
C MET A 344 4.67 -21.31 -4.86
N CYS A 345 5.55 -20.77 -4.01
CA CYS A 345 6.06 -19.41 -4.17
C CYS A 345 6.95 -19.29 -5.43
N GLY A 346 7.81 -20.27 -5.69
CA GLY A 346 8.68 -20.33 -6.87
C GLY A 346 7.91 -20.59 -8.18
N LEU A 347 6.91 -21.47 -8.18
CA LEU A 347 6.01 -21.70 -9.31
C LEU A 347 4.95 -20.62 -9.43
N LEU A 348 4.55 -19.92 -8.37
CA LEU A 348 3.80 -18.66 -8.52
C LEU A 348 4.70 -17.64 -9.19
N GLN A 349 5.98 -17.51 -8.84
CA GLN A 349 6.90 -16.59 -9.52
C GLN A 349 7.18 -17.02 -10.97
N ILE A 350 7.35 -18.30 -11.25
CA ILE A 350 7.52 -18.83 -12.62
C ILE A 350 6.21 -18.77 -13.40
N SER A 351 5.06 -19.06 -12.78
CA SER A 351 3.72 -18.89 -13.35
C SER A 351 3.42 -17.42 -13.59
N THR A 352 3.80 -16.52 -12.68
CA THR A 352 3.64 -15.08 -12.83
C THR A 352 4.57 -14.57 -13.92
N ALA A 353 5.82 -15.02 -13.98
CA ALA A 353 6.74 -14.71 -15.07
C ALA A 353 6.28 -15.29 -16.41
N THR A 354 5.74 -16.51 -16.44
CA THR A 354 5.20 -17.19 -17.63
C THR A 354 3.88 -16.56 -18.05
N MET A 355 3.03 -16.15 -17.11
CA MET A 355 1.79 -15.41 -17.35
C MET A 355 2.11 -14.00 -17.83
N ILE A 356 3.08 -13.30 -17.25
CA ILE A 356 3.58 -12.00 -17.72
C ILE A 356 4.17 -12.16 -19.12
N HIS A 357 4.95 -13.21 -19.37
CA HIS A 357 5.55 -13.47 -20.68
C HIS A 357 4.48 -13.83 -21.73
N LEU A 358 3.47 -14.61 -21.37
CA LEU A 358 2.28 -14.91 -22.18
C LEU A 358 1.37 -13.68 -22.36
N LEU A 359 1.28 -12.80 -21.35
CA LEU A 359 0.56 -11.53 -21.42
C LEU A 359 1.25 -10.61 -22.42
N ILE A 360 2.58 -10.45 -22.32
CA ILE A 360 3.42 -9.69 -23.25
C ILE A 360 3.32 -10.28 -24.66
N TYR A 361 3.39 -11.61 -24.79
CA TYR A 361 3.31 -12.30 -26.07
C TYR A 361 1.91 -12.13 -26.70
N ARG A 362 0.82 -12.33 -25.96
CA ARG A 362 -0.54 -12.11 -26.49
C ARG A 362 -0.87 -10.64 -26.71
N LEU A 363 -0.37 -9.70 -25.91
CA LEU A 363 -0.51 -8.26 -26.18
C LEU A 363 0.24 -7.86 -27.46
N LYS A 364 1.37 -8.51 -27.77
CA LYS A 364 2.11 -8.30 -29.03
C LYS A 364 1.44 -8.93 -30.27
N PHE A 365 0.75 -10.07 -30.11
CA PHE A 365 0.33 -10.88 -31.27
C PHE A 365 -1.18 -11.11 -31.42
N ALA A 366 -2.01 -10.75 -30.42
CA ALA A 366 -3.47 -10.96 -30.47
C ALA A 366 -4.29 -9.67 -30.66
N VAL A 367 -3.64 -8.51 -30.77
CA VAL A 367 -4.30 -7.23 -30.99
C VAL A 367 -4.23 -6.91 -32.50
N PRO A 368 -5.37 -6.74 -33.20
CA PRO A 368 -5.36 -6.29 -34.59
C PRO A 368 -4.59 -4.96 -34.70
N PRO A 369 -3.89 -4.69 -35.83
CA PRO A 369 -3.03 -3.50 -35.99
C PRO A 369 -3.72 -2.19 -35.60
N ASP A 370 -5.04 -2.15 -35.79
CA ASP A 370 -5.92 -1.01 -35.57
C ASP A 370 -6.22 -0.75 -34.08
N ALA A 371 -6.11 -1.76 -33.21
CA ALA A 371 -6.36 -1.68 -31.76
C ALA A 371 -5.07 -1.60 -30.92
N ALA A 372 -3.91 -1.86 -31.52
CA ALA A 372 -2.59 -1.80 -30.89
C ALA A 372 -2.22 -0.37 -30.44
N ASN A 373 -2.87 0.65 -31.01
CA ASN A 373 -2.72 2.05 -30.63
C ASN A 373 -3.58 2.47 -29.42
N SER A 374 -4.38 1.58 -28.82
CA SER A 374 -5.14 1.97 -27.62
C SER A 374 -4.21 2.16 -26.42
N GLN A 375 -4.29 3.33 -25.76
CA GLN A 375 -3.47 3.66 -24.58
C GLN A 375 -3.55 2.60 -23.46
N CYS A 376 -4.68 1.89 -23.36
CA CYS A 376 -4.88 0.83 -22.37
C CYS A 376 -4.01 -0.40 -22.62
N VAL A 377 -3.81 -0.79 -23.89
CA VAL A 377 -2.96 -1.94 -24.28
C VAL A 377 -1.50 -1.61 -24.04
N LYS A 378 -1.08 -0.38 -24.39
CA LYS A 378 0.30 0.09 -24.17
C LYS A 378 0.65 0.18 -22.68
N PHE A 379 -0.22 0.80 -21.88
CA PHE A 379 -0.04 0.87 -20.41
C PHE A 379 -0.05 -0.52 -19.75
N SER A 380 -0.88 -1.46 -20.22
CA SER A 380 -0.90 -2.83 -19.71
C SER A 380 0.40 -3.59 -20.04
N ALA A 381 1.00 -3.36 -21.21
CA ALA A 381 2.29 -3.94 -21.57
C ALA A 381 3.43 -3.35 -20.74
N ASP A 382 3.43 -2.04 -20.52
CA ASP A 382 4.42 -1.35 -19.68
C ASP A 382 4.31 -1.78 -18.20
N SER A 383 3.08 -1.98 -17.70
CA SER A 383 2.83 -2.50 -16.34
C SER A 383 3.31 -3.95 -16.19
N ALA A 384 3.13 -4.78 -17.22
CA ALA A 384 3.61 -6.16 -17.23
C ALA A 384 5.15 -6.23 -17.27
N ASN A 385 5.80 -5.38 -18.06
CA ASN A 385 7.25 -5.20 -18.05
C ASN A 385 7.74 -4.72 -16.69
N PHE A 386 7.03 -3.79 -16.05
CA PHE A 386 7.36 -3.33 -14.70
C PHE A 386 7.25 -4.45 -13.66
N LEU A 387 6.20 -5.28 -13.68
CA LEU A 387 6.10 -6.47 -12.83
C LEU A 387 7.28 -7.43 -13.05
N TYR A 388 7.72 -7.63 -14.30
CA TYR A 388 8.88 -8.45 -14.63
C TYR A 388 10.16 -7.88 -14.03
N TYR A 389 10.41 -6.58 -14.17
CA TYR A 389 11.57 -5.90 -13.58
C TYR A 389 11.52 -5.90 -12.04
N CYS A 390 10.37 -5.66 -11.43
CA CYS A 390 10.19 -5.77 -9.97
C CYS A 390 10.50 -7.18 -9.49
N THR A 391 10.03 -8.21 -10.21
CA THR A 391 10.35 -9.62 -9.90
C THR A 391 11.84 -9.89 -10.04
N ALA A 392 12.49 -9.38 -11.09
CA ALA A 392 13.92 -9.56 -11.34
C ALA A 392 14.82 -8.83 -10.33
N ILE A 393 14.50 -7.57 -10.00
CA ILE A 393 15.16 -6.78 -8.95
C ILE A 393 14.99 -7.49 -7.61
N PHE A 394 13.78 -7.96 -7.29
CA PHE A 394 13.50 -8.65 -6.05
C PHE A 394 14.23 -9.99 -5.93
N CYS A 395 14.28 -10.81 -6.99
CA CYS A 395 15.11 -12.01 -7.03
C CYS A 395 16.59 -11.66 -6.78
N THR A 396 17.11 -10.62 -7.43
CA THR A 396 18.52 -10.20 -7.29
C THR A 396 18.82 -9.70 -5.87
N CYS A 397 17.91 -8.93 -5.25
CA CYS A 397 18.05 -8.46 -3.88
C CYS A 397 17.92 -9.60 -2.85
N ALA A 398 16.99 -10.54 -3.06
CA ALA A 398 16.84 -11.71 -2.18
C ALA A 398 18.08 -12.63 -2.23
N PHE A 399 18.67 -12.85 -3.41
CA PHE A 399 19.91 -13.62 -3.54
C PHE A 399 21.14 -12.86 -3.01
N GLY A 400 21.20 -11.54 -3.16
CA GLY A 400 22.29 -10.72 -2.62
C GLY A 400 22.32 -10.66 -1.09
N LEU A 401 21.15 -10.60 -0.42
CA LEU A 401 21.04 -10.60 1.04
C LEU A 401 21.36 -11.99 1.65
N MET A 402 21.03 -13.08 0.94
CA MET A 402 21.41 -14.44 1.37
C MET A 402 22.93 -14.66 1.36
N ASP A 403 23.66 -13.99 0.46
CA ASP A 403 25.13 -14.11 0.37
C ASP A 403 25.84 -13.36 1.51
N GLU A 404 25.26 -12.25 1.98
CA GLU A 404 25.77 -11.48 3.13
C GLU A 404 25.62 -12.25 4.46
N ASP A 405 24.46 -12.89 4.68
CA ASP A 405 24.23 -13.73 5.86
C ASP A 405 25.11 -14.99 5.86
N GLN A 406 25.41 -15.55 4.68
CA GLN A 406 26.39 -16.64 4.55
C GLN A 406 27.82 -16.16 4.79
N LEU A 407 28.20 -14.94 4.36
CA LEU A 407 29.52 -14.37 4.64
C LEU A 407 29.72 -14.07 6.14
N VAL A 408 28.68 -13.58 6.82
CA VAL A 408 28.69 -13.33 8.27
C VAL A 408 28.74 -14.65 9.05
N ALA A 409 28.03 -15.70 8.60
CA ALA A 409 28.11 -17.03 9.19
C ALA A 409 29.49 -17.68 8.98
N LYS A 410 30.09 -17.52 7.80
CA LYS A 410 31.43 -18.07 7.47
C LYS A 410 32.54 -17.38 8.27
N ASN A 411 32.41 -16.09 8.56
CA ASN A 411 33.36 -15.34 9.39
C ASN A 411 33.22 -15.60 10.90
N ARG A 412 32.10 -16.16 11.37
CA ARG A 412 31.96 -16.67 12.76
C ARG A 412 32.56 -18.06 12.94
N ILE A 413 32.53 -18.90 11.90
CA ILE A 413 33.12 -20.26 11.95
C ILE A 413 34.65 -20.22 11.89
N LEU A 414 35.25 -19.18 11.31
CA LEU A 414 36.71 -18.98 11.27
C LEU A 414 37.30 -18.27 12.51
N LYS A 415 36.50 -18.06 13.57
CA LYS A 415 36.91 -17.43 14.84
C LYS A 415 36.64 -18.29 16.09
N VAL A 416 36.45 -19.60 15.92
CA VAL A 416 36.40 -20.58 17.02
C VAL A 416 37.62 -21.47 16.97
#